data_AF-A0A8J5GUS4-F1
#
_entry.id   AF-A0A8J5GUS4-F1
#
_cell.length_a   1.000
_cell.length_b   1.000
_cell.length_c   1.000
_cell.angle_alpha   90.00
_cell.angle_beta   90.00
_cell.angle_gamma   90.00
#
_symmetry.space_group_name_H-M   'P 1'
#
loop_
_entity.id
_entity.type
_entity.pdbx_description
1 polymer ?
#
loop_
_entity_poly.entity_id
_entity_poly.type
_entity_poly.pdbx_seq_one_letter_code
_entity_poly.pdbx_strand_id
1 'polypeptide(L)'
;MSSRSGEKEEGSLEVNEVGNRSKLKGFNSFRSNDMFFRADKIDLKSLDIQLEKQINKAWSKGKVDSKRPKEGWEIDLSELQGTFVIVLSYLYSQKIVYRDIKIENMLLDGHRNLKIADFGIVHVGDENPKDMTGKMSSLGYMALEVLNSKPYNHKCDIYNFGICLSKIYHYDMPYPDLSFAEVSYVVV
;
A
#
# COMPACT_ATOMS: atom_id res chain seq x y z
N MET A 1 23.62 57.80 -35.01
CA MET A 1 22.20 58.02 -34.63
C MET A 1 21.91 56.99 -33.54
N SER A 2 22.21 57.17 -32.25
CA SER A 2 21.77 58.15 -31.22
C SER A 2 20.26 58.35 -31.13
N SER A 3 19.64 57.76 -30.09
CA SER A 3 18.69 58.33 -29.11
C SER A 3 18.05 57.17 -28.30
N ARG A 4 18.30 57.03 -26.98
CA ARG A 4 17.55 57.60 -25.81
C ARG A 4 16.06 57.19 -25.82
N SER A 5 15.36 56.85 -24.73
CA SER A 5 15.56 56.67 -23.28
C SER A 5 14.14 56.44 -22.72
N GLY A 6 13.96 55.68 -21.64
CA GLY A 6 12.65 55.59 -20.97
C GLY A 6 12.64 54.64 -19.78
N GLU A 7 13.11 55.13 -18.63
CA GLU A 7 12.77 54.63 -17.29
C GLU A 7 11.31 54.92 -16.95
N LYS A 8 10.74 54.09 -16.06
CA LYS A 8 9.64 54.33 -15.08
C LYS A 8 9.01 52.99 -14.72
N GLU A 9 8.55 52.66 -13.52
CA GLU A 9 8.58 53.23 -12.17
C GLU A 9 8.04 52.09 -11.28
N GLU A 10 8.48 52.02 -10.02
CA GLU A 10 7.95 51.11 -9.01
C GLU A 10 6.43 51.34 -8.79
N GLY A 11 5.70 50.26 -8.61
CA GLY A 11 4.26 50.27 -8.33
C GLY A 11 3.93 49.24 -7.25
N SER A 12 4.19 49.61 -6.00
CA SER A 12 3.66 48.95 -4.81
C SER A 12 2.13 48.96 -4.85
N LEU A 13 1.51 47.79 -4.80
CA LEU A 13 0.07 47.63 -4.59
C LEU A 13 -0.15 46.71 -3.38
N GLU A 14 -0.22 47.33 -2.20
CA GLU A 14 -1.02 46.80 -1.09
C GLU A 14 -2.49 46.87 -1.49
N VAL A 15 -3.20 45.73 -1.49
CA VAL A 15 -4.67 45.72 -1.42
C VAL A 15 -5.13 44.58 -0.51
N ASN A 16 -5.35 44.95 0.75
CA ASN A 16 -6.46 44.61 1.64
C ASN A 16 -7.07 43.20 1.61
N GLU A 17 -6.84 42.48 2.72
CA GLU A 17 -7.80 41.51 3.26
C GLU A 17 -9.16 42.18 3.52
N VAL A 18 -10.19 41.83 2.74
CA VAL A 18 -11.58 41.84 3.21
C VAL A 18 -12.25 40.58 2.69
N GLY A 19 -12.77 39.80 3.63
CA GLY A 19 -13.13 38.42 3.43
C GLY A 19 -14.20 38.16 2.37
N ASN A 20 -14.06 36.98 1.76
CA ASN A 20 -15.20 36.23 1.31
C ASN A 20 -14.99 34.77 1.71
N ARG A 21 -15.48 34.42 2.92
CA ARG A 21 -15.74 33.04 3.30
C ARG A 21 -16.83 32.51 2.38
N SER A 22 -16.43 32.04 1.20
CA SER A 22 -17.25 31.13 0.42
C SER A 22 -17.43 29.87 1.27
N LYS A 23 -18.58 29.79 1.94
CA LYS A 23 -19.13 28.57 2.51
C LYS A 23 -19.00 27.46 1.46
N LEU A 24 -18.00 26.61 1.61
CA LEU A 24 -17.98 25.28 1.02
C LEU A 24 -19.06 24.46 1.72
N LYS A 25 -20.31 24.73 1.34
CA LYS A 25 -21.44 23.83 1.53
C LYS A 25 -21.20 22.64 0.60
N GLY A 26 -21.07 21.45 1.18
CA GLY A 26 -21.06 20.21 0.41
C GLY A 26 -20.10 19.14 0.89
N PHE A 27 -19.68 19.10 2.17
CA PHE A 27 -19.24 17.83 2.72
C PHE A 27 -20.48 16.98 2.96
N ASN A 28 -20.81 16.15 1.96
CA ASN A 28 -21.63 14.97 2.21
C ASN A 28 -21.01 14.25 3.40
N SER A 29 -21.85 13.95 4.39
CA SER A 29 -21.52 13.07 5.50
C SER A 29 -21.04 11.73 4.93
N PHE A 30 -19.72 11.58 4.79
CA PHE A 30 -19.11 10.30 4.45
C PHE A 30 -19.43 9.36 5.62
N ARG A 31 -20.18 8.29 5.36
CA ARG A 31 -20.39 7.25 6.36
C ARG A 31 -19.02 6.62 6.66
N SER A 32 -18.81 6.16 7.90
CA SER A 32 -17.57 5.47 8.31
C SER A 32 -17.19 4.29 7.39
N ASN A 33 -18.12 3.76 6.60
CA ASN A 33 -17.91 2.69 5.62
C ASN A 33 -17.19 3.15 4.34
N ASP A 34 -17.15 4.44 4.05
CA ASP A 34 -16.59 4.99 2.82
C ASP A 34 -15.13 5.45 3.00
N MET A 35 -14.59 5.32 4.22
CA MET A 35 -13.18 5.63 4.50
C MET A 35 -12.31 4.41 4.25
N PHE A 36 -11.35 4.57 3.34
CA PHE A 36 -10.31 3.59 3.05
C PHE A 36 -8.97 4.09 3.59
N PHE A 37 -8.24 3.20 4.26
CA PHE A 37 -6.91 3.45 4.78
C PHE A 37 -5.90 2.62 3.99
N ARG A 38 -4.76 3.21 3.65
CA ARG A 38 -3.66 2.45 3.03
C ARG A 38 -3.00 1.57 4.09
N ALA A 39 -2.79 0.30 3.78
CA ALA A 39 -2.18 -0.64 4.70
C ALA A 39 -0.75 -0.22 5.10
N ASP A 40 0.00 0.42 4.19
CA ASP A 40 1.34 0.96 4.47
C ASP A 40 1.38 2.09 5.52
N LYS A 41 0.23 2.68 5.85
CA LYS A 41 0.11 3.76 6.84
C LYS A 41 -0.29 3.27 8.23
N ILE A 42 -0.52 1.97 8.40
CA ILE A 42 -0.82 1.37 9.70
C ILE A 42 0.52 1.15 10.44
N ASP A 43 0.77 1.93 11.48
CA ASP A 43 1.96 1.79 12.32
C ASP A 43 1.82 0.61 13.29
N LEU A 44 2.22 -0.57 12.80
CA LEU A 44 2.16 -1.82 13.55
C LEU A 44 3.10 -1.82 14.77
N LYS A 45 4.26 -1.13 14.71
CA LYS A 45 5.23 -1.08 15.82
C LYS A 45 4.68 -0.32 17.02
N SER A 46 4.06 0.83 16.77
CA SER A 46 3.40 1.61 17.82
C SER A 46 2.20 0.85 18.40
N LEU A 47 1.46 0.11 17.56
CA LEU A 47 0.38 -0.76 18.01
C LEU A 47 0.88 -1.86 18.95
N ASP A 48 1.96 -2.55 18.59
CA ASP A 48 2.54 -3.62 19.42
C ASP A 48 3.01 -3.08 20.78
N ILE A 49 3.69 -1.93 20.80
CA ILE A 49 4.09 -1.27 22.05
C ILE A 49 2.87 -0.91 22.92
N GLN A 50 1.79 -0.42 22.32
CA GLN A 50 0.56 -0.12 23.04
C GLN A 50 -0.10 -1.40 23.55
N LEU A 51 -0.09 -2.46 22.77
CA LEU A 51 -0.65 -3.75 23.14
C LEU A 51 0.13 -4.38 24.29
N GLU A 52 1.46 -4.40 24.22
CA GLU A 52 2.32 -4.88 25.32
C GLU A 52 2.07 -4.09 26.61
N LYS A 53 1.90 -2.76 26.52
CA LYS A 53 1.54 -1.94 27.70
C LYS A 53 0.19 -2.34 28.28
N GLN A 54 -0.82 -2.58 27.45
CA GLN A 54 -2.14 -3.02 27.90
C GLN A 54 -2.10 -4.44 28.50
N ILE A 55 -1.36 -5.36 27.86
CA ILE A 55 -1.12 -6.72 28.35
C ILE A 55 -0.43 -6.66 29.71
N ASN A 56 0.70 -5.96 29.85
CA ASN A 56 1.41 -5.85 31.11
C ASN A 56 0.53 -5.23 32.22
N LYS A 57 -0.31 -4.26 31.87
CA LYS A 57 -1.30 -3.66 32.80
C LYS A 57 -2.41 -4.63 33.20
N ALA A 58 -2.91 -5.45 32.27
CA ALA A 58 -3.93 -6.47 32.54
C ALA A 58 -3.37 -7.64 33.36
N TRP A 59 -2.13 -8.05 33.09
CA TRP A 59 -1.45 -9.14 33.79
C TRP A 59 -1.05 -8.73 35.22
N SER A 60 -0.87 -7.43 35.46
CA SER A 60 -0.74 -6.86 36.82
C SER A 60 -2.01 -7.01 37.68
N LYS A 61 -3.18 -7.32 37.08
CA LYS A 61 -4.47 -7.41 37.78
C LYS A 61 -5.03 -8.83 37.98
N GLY A 62 -4.29 -9.87 37.59
CA GLY A 62 -4.58 -11.26 37.93
C GLY A 62 -5.71 -11.93 37.11
N LYS A 63 -5.45 -13.20 36.78
CA LYS A 63 -6.21 -14.16 35.94
C LYS A 63 -6.23 -13.87 34.43
N VAL A 64 -5.37 -14.61 33.72
CA VAL A 64 -5.39 -14.75 32.27
C VAL A 64 -6.32 -15.91 31.92
N ASP A 65 -7.54 -15.60 31.48
CA ASP A 65 -8.34 -16.56 30.73
C ASP A 65 -7.78 -16.67 29.31
N SER A 66 -7.52 -17.90 28.87
CA SER A 66 -6.84 -18.25 27.60
C SER A 66 -7.69 -18.05 26.34
N LYS A 67 -8.82 -17.35 26.43
CA LYS A 67 -9.64 -16.92 25.29
C LYS A 67 -10.15 -15.50 25.52
N ARG A 68 -9.26 -14.51 25.32
CA ARG A 68 -9.71 -13.12 25.23
C ARG A 68 -10.55 -12.92 23.96
N PRO A 69 -11.67 -12.18 24.01
CA PRO A 69 -12.37 -11.78 22.79
C PRO A 69 -11.43 -10.95 21.91
N LYS A 70 -11.42 -11.21 20.59
CA LYS A 70 -10.64 -10.41 19.63
C LYS A 70 -11.15 -8.97 19.67
N GLU A 71 -10.24 -8.02 19.86
CA GLU A 71 -10.58 -6.61 19.92
C GLU A 71 -10.90 -6.07 18.52
N GLY A 72 -11.72 -5.01 18.43
CA GLY A 72 -12.17 -4.46 17.15
C GLY A 72 -11.05 -3.92 16.23
N TRP A 73 -9.86 -3.70 16.78
CA TRP A 73 -8.68 -3.20 16.09
C TRP A 73 -7.66 -4.30 15.71
N GLU A 74 -7.84 -5.53 16.22
CA GLU A 74 -7.00 -6.67 15.81
C GLU A 74 -7.44 -7.12 14.41
N ILE A 75 -6.54 -7.06 13.43
CA ILE A 75 -6.74 -7.66 12.09
C ILE A 75 -6.40 -9.13 12.21
N ASP A 76 -7.35 -10.00 11.90
CA ASP A 76 -7.06 -11.43 11.79
C ASP A 76 -6.23 -11.69 10.53
N LEU A 77 -4.96 -12.02 10.71
CA LEU A 77 -4.04 -12.33 9.61
C LEU A 77 -4.56 -13.47 8.73
N SER A 78 -5.33 -14.41 9.28
CA SER A 78 -5.93 -15.50 8.51
C SER A 78 -7.05 -15.02 7.59
N GLU A 79 -7.83 -14.01 8.03
CA GLU A 79 -8.88 -13.38 7.23
C GLU A 79 -8.27 -12.53 6.11
N LEU A 80 -7.18 -11.83 6.39
CA LEU A 80 -6.42 -11.09 5.39
C LEU A 80 -5.85 -12.05 4.33
N GLN A 81 -5.16 -13.12 4.74
CA GLN A 81 -4.63 -14.15 3.84
C GLN A 81 -5.72 -14.77 2.97
N GLY A 82 -6.87 -15.12 3.57
CA GLY A 82 -8.01 -15.66 2.83
C GLY A 82 -8.52 -14.70 1.77
N THR A 83 -8.68 -13.42 2.12
CA THR A 83 -9.14 -12.38 1.18
C THR A 83 -8.17 -12.20 0.01
N PHE A 84 -6.87 -12.23 0.27
CA PHE A 84 -5.85 -12.18 -0.76
C PHE A 84 -5.91 -13.35 -1.74
N VAL A 85 -6.05 -14.57 -1.24
CA VAL A 85 -6.17 -15.76 -2.09
C VAL A 85 -7.41 -15.64 -2.97
N ILE A 86 -8.52 -15.14 -2.43
CA ILE A 86 -9.74 -14.86 -3.20
C ILE A 86 -9.48 -13.83 -4.31
N VAL A 87 -8.80 -12.72 -3.98
CA VAL A 87 -8.46 -11.68 -4.96
C VAL A 87 -7.56 -12.21 -6.07
N LEU A 88 -6.48 -12.93 -5.74
CA LEU A 88 -5.57 -13.50 -6.73
C LEU A 88 -6.27 -14.56 -7.61
N SER A 89 -7.12 -15.40 -7.00
CA SER A 89 -7.94 -16.36 -7.73
C SER A 89 -8.91 -15.68 -8.70
N TYR A 90 -9.53 -14.58 -8.26
CA TYR A 90 -10.40 -13.77 -9.11
C TYR A 90 -9.63 -13.19 -10.30
N LEU A 91 -8.50 -12.51 -10.05
CA LEU A 91 -7.66 -11.92 -11.12
C LEU A 91 -7.24 -12.99 -12.14
N TYR A 92 -6.77 -14.13 -11.67
CA TYR A 92 -6.41 -15.27 -12.52
C TYR A 92 -7.59 -15.77 -13.35
N SER A 93 -8.78 -15.91 -12.74
CA SER A 93 -10.00 -16.32 -13.45
C SER A 93 -10.41 -15.34 -14.57
N GLN A 94 -10.11 -14.06 -14.38
CA GLN A 94 -10.39 -12.99 -15.33
C GLN A 94 -9.27 -12.78 -16.36
N LYS A 95 -8.20 -13.61 -16.33
CA LYS A 95 -7.02 -13.44 -17.19
C LYS A 95 -6.37 -12.07 -17.00
N ILE A 96 -6.26 -11.66 -15.75
CA ILE A 96 -5.66 -10.40 -15.32
C ILE A 96 -4.37 -10.72 -14.56
N VAL A 97 -3.26 -10.13 -15.00
CA VAL A 97 -1.99 -10.11 -14.27
C VAL A 97 -1.79 -8.71 -13.70
N TYR A 98 -1.73 -8.60 -12.38
CA TYR A 98 -1.75 -7.31 -11.70
C TYR A 98 -0.41 -6.57 -11.76
N ARG A 99 0.70 -7.32 -11.57
CA ARG A 99 2.11 -6.88 -11.67
C ARG A 99 2.60 -5.90 -10.60
N ASP A 100 1.72 -5.29 -9.82
CA ASP A 100 2.08 -4.36 -8.73
C ASP A 100 1.41 -4.67 -7.38
N ILE A 101 1.32 -5.96 -7.03
CA ILE A 101 0.82 -6.37 -5.70
C ILE A 101 1.82 -5.91 -4.64
N LYS A 102 1.43 -4.96 -3.80
CA LYS A 102 2.24 -4.40 -2.72
C LYS A 102 1.36 -3.80 -1.63
N ILE A 103 1.84 -3.72 -0.39
CA ILE A 103 1.05 -3.23 0.75
C ILE A 103 0.58 -1.77 0.56
N GLU A 104 1.31 -1.00 -0.22
CA GLU A 104 1.01 0.39 -0.55
C GLU A 104 -0.23 0.51 -1.46
N ASN A 105 -0.52 -0.54 -2.23
CA ASN A 105 -1.68 -0.65 -3.13
C ASN A 105 -2.86 -1.39 -2.48
N MET A 106 -2.77 -1.64 -1.17
CA MET A 106 -3.79 -2.35 -0.40
C MET A 106 -4.51 -1.36 0.50
N LEU A 107 -5.83 -1.30 0.30
CA LEU A 107 -6.72 -0.45 1.04
C LEU A 107 -7.59 -1.30 1.96
N LEU A 108 -7.78 -0.85 3.19
CA LEU A 108 -8.70 -1.44 4.15
C LEU A 108 -9.82 -0.46 4.43
N ASP A 109 -11.07 -0.92 4.35
CA ASP A 109 -12.22 -0.15 4.81
C ASP A 109 -12.44 -0.29 6.33
N GLY A 110 -13.41 0.46 6.86
CA GLY A 110 -13.79 0.40 8.29
C GLY A 110 -14.33 -0.96 8.75
N HIS A 111 -14.63 -1.89 7.82
CA HIS A 111 -15.03 -3.27 8.11
C HIS A 111 -13.90 -4.27 7.95
N ARG A 112 -12.66 -3.79 7.71
CA ARG A 112 -11.47 -4.61 7.47
C ARG A 112 -11.51 -5.39 6.15
N ASN A 113 -12.33 -4.97 5.18
CA ASN A 113 -12.29 -5.57 3.85
C ASN A 113 -11.09 -5.02 3.08
N LEU A 114 -10.30 -5.93 2.51
CA LEU A 114 -9.20 -5.60 1.62
C LEU A 114 -9.71 -5.22 0.23
N LYS A 115 -9.21 -4.10 -0.29
CA LYS A 115 -9.36 -3.68 -1.68
C LYS A 115 -8.01 -3.39 -2.30
N ILE A 116 -7.84 -3.81 -3.54
CA ILE A 116 -6.64 -3.51 -4.31
C ILE A 116 -6.87 -2.22 -5.11
N ALA A 117 -5.87 -1.35 -5.14
CA ALA A 117 -5.89 -0.06 -5.82
C ALA A 117 -4.67 0.13 -6.71
N ASP A 118 -4.77 1.05 -7.67
CA ASP A 118 -3.74 1.38 -8.67
C ASP A 118 -3.51 0.30 -9.74
N PHE A 119 -4.36 0.34 -10.78
CA PHE A 119 -4.33 -0.59 -11.91
C PHE A 119 -3.44 -0.11 -13.07
N GLY A 120 -2.55 0.87 -12.84
CA GLY A 120 -1.81 1.57 -13.89
C GLY A 120 -0.89 0.69 -14.73
N ILE A 121 -0.46 -0.46 -14.20
CA ILE A 121 0.40 -1.42 -14.91
C ILE A 121 -0.23 -2.81 -15.03
N VAL A 122 -1.54 -2.92 -14.98
CA VAL A 122 -2.22 -4.23 -15.12
C VAL A 122 -2.14 -4.73 -16.57
N HIS A 123 -2.08 -6.04 -16.74
CA HIS A 123 -2.21 -6.69 -18.04
C HIS A 123 -3.47 -7.54 -18.08
N VAL A 124 -4.22 -7.44 -19.19
CA VAL A 124 -5.47 -8.16 -19.41
C VAL A 124 -5.35 -8.93 -20.71
N GLY A 125 -5.62 -10.24 -20.67
CA GLY A 125 -5.55 -11.11 -21.84
C GLY A 125 -4.83 -12.42 -21.54
N ASP A 126 -4.56 -13.19 -22.60
CA ASP A 126 -3.89 -14.47 -22.45
C ASP A 126 -2.51 -14.30 -21.82
N GLU A 127 -2.23 -15.12 -20.80
CA GLU A 127 -1.01 -15.06 -20.00
C GLU A 127 0.20 -15.69 -20.71
N ASN A 128 0.31 -15.50 -22.02
CA ASN A 128 1.43 -15.99 -22.78
C ASN A 128 2.69 -15.30 -22.27
N PRO A 129 3.67 -16.04 -21.71
CA PRO A 129 4.84 -15.43 -21.09
C PRO A 129 5.68 -14.59 -22.04
N LYS A 130 5.52 -14.80 -23.36
CA LYS A 130 6.19 -14.02 -24.41
C LYS A 130 5.58 -12.62 -24.63
N ASP A 131 4.29 -12.48 -24.35
CA ASP A 131 3.58 -11.20 -24.46
C ASP A 131 3.77 -10.36 -23.18
N MET A 132 4.25 -11.00 -22.11
CA MET A 132 4.62 -10.36 -20.86
C MET A 132 6.02 -9.76 -20.91
N THR A 133 6.07 -8.48 -21.27
CA THR A 133 7.30 -7.72 -21.45
C THR A 133 7.53 -6.67 -20.36
N GLY A 134 8.80 -6.28 -20.18
CA GLY A 134 9.23 -5.23 -19.26
C GLY A 134 9.39 -5.69 -17.80
N LYS A 135 10.29 -5.02 -17.07
CA LYS A 135 10.48 -5.18 -15.62
C LYS A 135 9.40 -4.39 -14.87
N MET A 136 8.17 -4.88 -14.95
CA MET A 136 6.99 -4.21 -14.39
C MET A 136 6.69 -4.78 -13.00
N SER A 137 7.06 -4.04 -11.96
CA SER A 137 6.67 -4.21 -10.55
C SER A 137 7.41 -3.19 -9.69
N SER A 138 6.94 -2.90 -8.48
CA SER A 138 7.68 -2.08 -7.52
C SER A 138 8.95 -2.77 -7.01
N LEU A 139 10.05 -2.01 -6.92
CA LEU A 139 11.33 -2.50 -6.39
C LEU A 139 11.16 -3.08 -4.98
N GLY A 140 11.79 -4.24 -4.73
CA GLY A 140 11.67 -4.99 -3.48
C GLY A 140 10.53 -6.01 -3.46
N TYR A 141 9.47 -5.80 -4.24
CA TYR A 141 8.37 -6.78 -4.38
C TYR A 141 8.55 -7.69 -5.58
N MET A 142 9.23 -7.20 -6.62
CA MET A 142 9.34 -7.82 -7.94
C MET A 142 9.85 -9.26 -7.88
N ALA A 143 9.16 -10.15 -8.62
CA ALA A 143 9.57 -11.55 -8.74
C ALA A 143 10.91 -11.71 -9.48
N LEU A 144 11.67 -12.75 -9.15
CA LEU A 144 13.02 -12.95 -9.70
C LEU A 144 13.03 -13.19 -11.20
N GLU A 145 12.01 -13.86 -11.74
CA GLU A 145 11.83 -14.05 -13.18
C GLU A 145 11.60 -12.71 -13.89
N VAL A 146 10.83 -11.80 -13.27
CA VAL A 146 10.59 -10.45 -13.80
C VAL A 146 11.87 -9.62 -13.75
N LEU A 147 12.59 -9.67 -12.62
CA LEU A 147 13.87 -8.98 -12.44
C LEU A 147 14.91 -9.40 -13.47
N ASN A 148 14.98 -10.70 -13.74
CA ASN A 148 15.91 -11.29 -14.71
C ASN A 148 15.42 -11.16 -16.17
N SER A 149 14.33 -10.43 -16.42
CA SER A 149 13.74 -10.25 -17.75
C SER A 149 13.41 -11.58 -18.44
N LYS A 150 13.07 -12.59 -17.66
CA LYS A 150 12.58 -13.88 -18.17
C LYS A 150 11.08 -13.76 -18.45
N PRO A 151 10.55 -14.60 -19.36
CA PRO A 151 9.10 -14.69 -19.57
C PRO A 151 8.39 -15.01 -18.24
N TYR A 152 7.34 -14.27 -17.92
CA TYR A 152 6.58 -14.39 -16.66
C TYR A 152 5.07 -14.36 -16.91
N ASN A 153 4.28 -14.69 -15.89
CA ASN A 153 2.81 -14.73 -15.93
C ASN A 153 2.24 -14.37 -14.55
N HIS A 154 0.97 -14.68 -14.28
CA HIS A 154 0.29 -14.45 -12.99
C HIS A 154 1.05 -14.99 -11.76
N LYS A 155 2.00 -15.91 -11.91
CA LYS A 155 2.83 -16.39 -10.80
C LYS A 155 3.67 -15.28 -10.16
N CYS A 156 3.99 -14.21 -10.89
CA CYS A 156 4.65 -13.05 -10.30
C CYS A 156 3.81 -12.42 -9.18
N ASP A 157 2.48 -12.35 -9.35
CA ASP A 157 1.56 -11.80 -8.34
C ASP A 157 1.52 -12.67 -7.07
N ILE A 158 1.71 -13.99 -7.21
CA ILE A 158 1.84 -14.90 -6.07
C ILE A 158 3.14 -14.64 -5.30
N TYR A 159 4.25 -14.43 -6.02
CA TYR A 159 5.52 -14.04 -5.39
C TYR A 159 5.39 -12.71 -4.65
N ASN A 160 4.85 -11.69 -5.31
CA ASN A 160 4.62 -10.37 -4.74
C ASN A 160 3.77 -10.45 -3.45
N PHE A 161 2.73 -11.28 -3.45
CA PHE A 161 1.93 -11.55 -2.25
C PHE A 161 2.74 -12.18 -1.12
N GLY A 162 3.63 -13.14 -1.42
CA GLY A 162 4.55 -13.71 -0.44
C GLY A 162 5.44 -12.65 0.23
N ILE A 163 5.94 -11.68 -0.55
CA ILE A 163 6.70 -10.53 -0.01
C ILE A 163 5.82 -9.66 0.90
N CYS A 164 4.56 -9.42 0.52
CA CYS A 164 3.62 -8.67 1.36
C CYS A 164 3.38 -9.36 2.70
N LEU A 165 3.14 -10.69 2.69
CA LEU A 165 2.99 -11.46 3.91
C LEU A 165 4.25 -11.39 4.77
N SER A 166 5.42 -11.61 4.19
CA SER A 166 6.69 -11.53 4.92
C SER A 166 6.87 -10.17 5.61
N LYS A 167 6.55 -9.08 4.89
CA LYS A 167 6.60 -7.71 5.42
C LYS A 167 5.60 -7.46 6.54
N ILE A 168 4.39 -8.00 6.43
CA ILE A 168 3.37 -7.89 7.49
C ILE A 168 3.80 -8.67 8.74
N TYR A 169 4.39 -9.86 8.57
CA TYR A 169 4.80 -10.72 9.68
C TYR A 169 6.06 -10.24 10.41
N HIS A 170 7.03 -9.67 9.69
CA HIS A 170 8.31 -9.24 10.26
C HIS A 170 8.41 -7.73 10.45
N TYR A 171 7.39 -6.98 10.04
CA TYR A 171 7.34 -5.51 10.06
C TYR A 171 8.45 -4.84 9.24
N ASP A 172 9.09 -5.56 8.33
CA ASP A 172 10.18 -5.08 7.48
C ASP A 172 10.26 -5.85 6.15
N MET A 173 10.91 -5.28 5.14
CA MET A 173 11.14 -5.99 3.88
C MET A 173 11.97 -7.25 4.11
N PRO A 174 11.68 -8.35 3.39
CA PRO A 174 12.60 -9.48 3.38
C PRO A 174 13.93 -9.04 2.79
N TYR A 175 15.03 -9.42 3.46
CA TYR A 175 16.40 -9.05 3.09
C TYR A 175 16.69 -7.54 3.16
N PRO A 176 16.51 -6.88 4.33
CA PRO A 176 16.65 -5.43 4.45
C PRO A 176 18.08 -4.93 4.19
N ASP A 177 19.09 -5.77 4.44
CA ASP A 177 20.50 -5.43 4.26
C ASP A 177 21.04 -5.74 2.85
N LEU A 178 20.22 -6.36 1.99
CA LEU A 178 20.62 -6.73 0.64
C LEU A 178 20.01 -5.77 -0.38
N SER A 179 20.81 -5.35 -1.34
CA SER A 179 20.29 -4.71 -2.53
C SER A 179 19.45 -5.70 -3.34
N PHE A 180 18.55 -5.15 -4.16
CA PHE A 180 17.69 -5.97 -5.00
C PHE A 180 18.45 -6.89 -5.97
N ALA A 181 19.65 -6.49 -6.39
CA ALA A 181 20.52 -7.32 -7.21
C ALA A 181 21.11 -8.49 -6.40
N GLU A 182 21.50 -8.26 -5.15
CA GLU A 182 22.04 -9.30 -4.27
C GLU A 182 20.99 -10.34 -3.89
N VAL A 183 19.73 -9.93 -3.66
CA VAL A 183 18.61 -10.85 -3.43
C VAL A 183 18.48 -11.86 -4.58
N SER A 184 18.68 -11.43 -5.82
CA SER A 184 18.60 -12.31 -6.99
C SER A 184 19.65 -13.42 -7.04
N TYR A 185 20.76 -13.24 -6.31
CA TYR A 185 21.85 -14.22 -6.21
C TYR A 185 21.68 -15.14 -4.99
N VAL A 186 21.10 -14.64 -3.90
CA VAL A 186 20.95 -15.38 -2.64
C VAL A 186 19.74 -16.34 -2.66
N VAL A 187 18.69 -16.01 -3.40
CA VAL A 187 17.41 -16.75 -3.39
C VAL A 187 17.34 -17.81 -4.51
N VAL A 188 18.49 -18.27 -5.03
CA VAL A 188 18.60 -19.26 -6.12
C VAL A 188 18.68 -20.69 -5.61
#